data_AF-X0XI53-F1
#
_entry.id   AF-X0XI53-F1
#
_cell.length_a   1.000
_cell.length_b   1.000
_cell.length_c   1.000
_cell.angle_alpha   90.00
_cell.angle_beta   90.00
_cell.angle_gamma   90.00
#
_symmetry.space_group_name_H-M   'P 1'
#
loop_
_entity.id
_entity.type
_entity.pdbx_description
1 polymer ?
#
loop_
_entity_poly.entity_id
_entity_poly.type
_entity_poly.pdbx_seq_one_letter_code
_entity_poly.pdbx_strand_id
1 'polypeptide(L)' 'GHRDDPLAGMNLTEKGYFLMTKAVVEIAEEFSEGRICSVLEGGYNFEALSASVEYHLRALAGEKNP' A
#
# COMPACT_ATOMS: atom_id res chain seq x y z
N GLY A 1 5.25 5.52 7.72
CA GLY A 1 5.12 6.34 6.50
C GLY A 1 6.28 6.07 5.58
N HIS A 2 6.22 6.60 4.36
CA HIS A 2 7.31 6.50 3.38
C HIS A 2 8.59 7.15 3.91
N ARG A 3 9.76 6.61 3.55
CA ARG A 3 11.08 7.14 3.98
C ARG A 3 11.33 8.59 3.58
N ASP A 4 10.67 9.04 2.51
CA ASP A 4 10.82 10.38 1.93
C ASP A 4 9.72 11.34 2.40
N ASP A 5 8.79 10.89 3.26
CA ASP A 5 7.76 11.73 3.84
C ASP A 5 8.34 12.52 5.03
N PRO A 6 8.29 13.87 5.00
CA PRO A 6 8.93 14.71 6.01
C PRO A 6 8.29 14.61 7.41
N LEU A 7 7.07 14.07 7.51
CA LEU A 7 6.36 13.88 8.76
C LEU A 7 6.41 12.42 9.24
N ALA A 8 7.05 11.51 8.50
CA ALA A 8 7.18 10.12 8.87
C ALA A 8 8.45 9.84 9.69
N GLY A 9 8.37 8.86 10.59
CA GLY A 9 9.53 8.33 11.34
C GLY A 9 9.90 6.89 10.96
N MET A 10 9.44 6.39 9.80
CA MET A 10 9.65 5.02 9.35
C MET A 10 10.34 5.02 7.97
N ASN A 11 10.98 3.90 7.61
CA ASN A 11 11.69 3.75 6.34
C ASN A 11 10.93 2.88 5.33
N LEU A 12 9.62 3.08 5.19
CA LEU A 12 8.84 2.32 4.21
C LEU A 12 9.19 2.78 2.78
N THR A 13 9.11 1.85 1.85
CA THR A 13 9.22 2.08 0.41
C THR A 13 7.90 1.72 -0.26
N GLU A 14 7.74 2.10 -1.52
CA GLU A 14 6.60 1.75 -2.37
C GLU A 14 6.42 0.22 -2.42
N LYS A 15 7.53 -0.53 -2.55
CA LYS A 15 7.53 -2.00 -2.45
C LYS A 15 7.03 -2.50 -1.08
N GLY A 16 7.34 -1.78 0.00
CA GLY A 16 6.78 -2.06 1.31
C GLY A 16 5.26 -1.92 1.32
N TYR A 17 4.73 -0.84 0.72
CA TYR A 17 3.28 -0.65 0.57
C TYR A 17 2.63 -1.76 -0.27
N PHE A 18 3.25 -2.19 -1.38
CA PHE A 18 2.79 -3.34 -2.16
C PHE A 18 2.68 -4.61 -1.30
N LEU A 19 3.73 -4.95 -0.56
CA LEU A 19 3.76 -6.19 0.24
C LEU A 19 2.76 -6.18 1.39
N MET A 20 2.61 -5.05 2.08
CA MET A 20 1.58 -4.91 3.12
C MET A 20 0.18 -5.06 2.55
N THR A 21 -0.08 -4.46 1.38
CA THR A 21 -1.38 -4.55 0.72
C THR A 21 -1.68 -5.96 0.26
N LYS A 22 -0.69 -6.65 -0.33
CA LYS A 22 -0.82 -8.04 -0.75
C LYS A 22 -1.18 -8.95 0.43
N ALA A 23 -0.55 -8.76 1.58
CA ALA A 23 -0.90 -9.51 2.79
C ALA A 23 -2.36 -9.26 3.23
N VAL A 24 -2.86 -8.02 3.11
CA VAL A 24 -4.27 -7.71 3.40
C VAL A 24 -5.22 -8.36 2.39
N VAL A 25 -4.85 -8.40 1.11
CA VAL A 25 -5.61 -9.12 0.06
C VAL A 25 -5.70 -10.60 0.40
N GLU A 26 -4.58 -11.25 0.73
CA GLU A 26 -4.55 -12.67 1.10
C GLU A 26 -5.46 -12.96 2.32
N ILE A 27 -5.43 -12.10 3.33
CA ILE A 27 -6.31 -12.19 4.50
C ILE A 27 -7.79 -12.01 4.09
N ALA A 28 -8.09 -11.06 3.22
CA ALA A 28 -9.46 -10.81 2.77
C ALA A 28 -10.01 -11.97 1.92
N GLU A 29 -9.18 -12.58 1.08
CA GLU A 29 -9.54 -13.78 0.34
C GLU A 29 -9.94 -14.92 1.28
N GLU A 30 -9.22 -15.11 2.38
CA GLU A 30 -9.50 -16.17 3.36
C GLU A 30 -10.74 -15.87 4.22
N PHE A 31 -10.90 -14.63 4.69
CA PHE A 31 -11.85 -14.30 5.76
C PHE A 31 -13.01 -13.40 5.35
N SER A 32 -12.99 -12.78 4.17
CA SER A 32 -14.02 -11.83 3.74
C SER A 32 -14.43 -11.97 2.27
N GLU A 33 -14.21 -13.14 1.65
CA GLU A 33 -14.51 -13.40 0.23
C GLU A 33 -13.88 -12.34 -0.70
N GLY A 34 -12.67 -11.90 -0.36
CA GLY A 34 -11.91 -10.88 -1.11
C GLY A 34 -12.44 -9.45 -0.95
N ARG A 35 -13.40 -9.19 -0.07
CA ARG A 35 -13.96 -7.83 0.12
C ARG A 35 -12.98 -6.96 0.90
N ILE A 36 -12.52 -5.88 0.26
CA ILE A 36 -11.68 -4.83 0.85
C ILE A 36 -12.25 -3.46 0.51
N CYS A 37 -12.26 -2.56 1.50
CA CYS A 37 -12.43 -1.12 1.30
C CYS A 37 -11.15 -0.43 1.80
N SER A 38 -10.44 0.27 0.89
CA SER A 38 -9.25 1.04 1.22
C SER A 38 -9.57 2.53 1.09
N VAL A 39 -9.11 3.34 2.04
CA VAL A 39 -9.33 4.78 2.10
C VAL A 39 -7.99 5.48 2.23
N LEU A 40 -7.73 6.46 1.37
CA LEU A 40 -6.51 7.25 1.43
C LEU A 40 -6.59 8.25 2.60
N GLU A 41 -5.58 8.23 3.46
CA GLU A 41 -5.48 9.10 4.63
C GLU A 41 -4.41 10.19 4.39
N GLY A 42 -3.27 10.11 5.07
CA GLY A 42 -2.17 11.06 4.96
C GLY A 42 -1.09 10.70 3.95
N GLY A 43 -0.13 11.61 3.81
CA GLY A 43 1.01 11.51 2.90
C GLY A 43 1.41 12.90 2.44
N TYR A 44 2.60 13.35 2.85
CA TYR A 44 3.01 14.76 2.76
C TYR A 44 4.21 14.98 1.85
N ASN A 45 4.73 13.90 1.26
CA ASN A 45 5.55 13.95 0.06
C ASN A 45 4.71 13.41 -1.10
N PHE A 46 4.31 14.25 -2.06
CA PHE A 46 3.37 13.86 -3.11
C PHE A 46 3.95 12.87 -4.13
N GLU A 47 5.25 12.94 -4.42
CA GLU A 47 5.91 12.00 -5.31
C GLU A 47 5.95 10.61 -4.67
N ALA A 48 6.41 10.52 -3.42
CA ALA A 48 6.39 9.28 -2.65
C ALA A 48 4.98 8.75 -2.42
N LEU A 49 4.01 9.63 -2.16
CA LEU A 49 2.60 9.26 -1.96
C LEU A 49 2.02 8.65 -3.24
N SER A 50 2.17 9.32 -4.38
CA SER A 50 1.63 8.83 -5.65
C SER A 50 2.24 7.49 -6.05
N ALA A 51 3.56 7.32 -5.92
CA ALA A 51 4.22 6.05 -6.20
C ALA A 51 3.80 4.94 -5.21
N SER A 52 3.64 5.26 -3.92
CA SER A 52 3.16 4.30 -2.91
C SER A 52 1.71 3.87 -3.17
N VAL A 53 0.84 4.80 -3.58
CA VAL A 53 -0.55 4.50 -3.95
C VAL A 53 -0.61 3.63 -5.20
N GLU A 54 0.22 3.89 -6.21
CA GLU A 54 0.31 3.03 -7.39
C GLU A 54 0.64 1.58 -6.99
N TYR A 55 1.66 1.39 -6.15
CA TYR A 55 2.06 0.06 -5.67
C TYR A 55 0.98 -0.61 -4.82
N HIS A 56 0.25 0.15 -3.99
CA HIS A 56 -0.92 -0.32 -3.27
C HIS A 56 -2.02 -0.81 -4.23
N LEU A 57 -2.36 -0.01 -5.25
CA LEU A 57 -3.39 -0.36 -6.23
C LEU A 57 -3.01 -1.57 -7.09
N ARG A 58 -1.74 -1.71 -7.47
CA ARG A 58 -1.21 -2.88 -8.19
C ARG A 58 -1.40 -4.16 -7.37
N ALA A 59 -1.08 -4.12 -6.08
CA ALA A 59 -1.35 -5.23 -5.17
C ALA A 59 -2.86 -5.51 -5.01
N LEU A 60 -3.70 -4.49 -4.85
CA LEU A 60 -5.16 -4.64 -4.79
C LEU A 60 -5.75 -5.25 -6.07
N ALA A 61 -5.16 -4.95 -7.23
CA ALA A 61 -5.55 -5.52 -8.52
C ALA A 61 -5.08 -6.98 -8.72
N GLY A 62 -4.41 -7.58 -7.71
CA GLY A 62 -3.96 -8.97 -7.73
C GLY A 62 -2.62 -9.20 -8.44
N GLU A 63 -1.82 -8.15 -8.63
CA GLU A 63 -0.49 -8.32 -9.22
C GLU A 63 0.45 -9.11 -8.30
N LYS A 64 1.24 -10.03 -8.87
CA LYS A 64 2.08 -10.94 -8.07
C LYS A 64 3.38 -10.30 -7.60
N ASN A 65 3.93 -9.40 -8.41
CA ASN A 65 5.20 -8.70 -8.19
C ASN A 65 5.03 -7.21 -8.57
N PRO A 66 5.66 -6.29 -7.84
CA PRO A 66 5.71 -4.88 -8.22
C PRO A 66 6.68 -4.62 -9.38
#